data_AF-A0A540XA85-F1
#
_entry.id   AF-A0A540XA85-F1
#
_cell.length_a   1.000
_cell.length_b   1.000
_cell.length_c   1.000
_cell.angle_alpha   90.00
_cell.angle_beta   90.00
_cell.angle_gamma   90.00
#
_symmetry.space_group_name_H-M   'P 1'
#
loop_
_entity.id
_entity.type
_entity.pdbx_description
1 polymer ?
#
loop_
_entity_poly.entity_id
_entity_poly.type
_entity_poly.pdbx_seq_one_letter_code
_entity_poly.pdbx_strand_id
1 'polypeptide(L)'
;MLRCNDCSRPVAARWPRCRWCRAVRHRPYGTEVAILDAWLDTLRNFGASLSLPLAGAAVGLYLDDQPLSAALLGLYAVLMLVSHLLLPWFALSWHVAQGLWGLGVLTSLGFITMGLAETAVFAALPVMVSVAMLKWRAPLLARLAGSTPEPKQAPRRPSRWGGCEVCGESNARVVAPVWCVSMLVVTTRWTGEFHRLCGHHALLRALPATLCSALVGWWGIPWGMFWTPLALYQNVVEGGVEEDPNQYDARVSADPLHGRWESYLPPMAMALGLLGIPFGLLVVMSKLGH
;
A
#
# COMPACT_ATOMS: atom_id res chain seq x y z
N MET A 1 -21.33 -8.17 -2.53
CA MET A 1 -20.58 -9.43 -2.32
C MET A 1 -20.39 -10.11 -3.67
N LEU A 2 -19.14 -10.36 -4.06
CA LEU A 2 -18.84 -11.11 -5.28
C LEU A 2 -19.34 -12.56 -5.11
N ARG A 3 -19.78 -13.19 -6.20
CA ARG A 3 -20.11 -14.62 -6.20
C ARG A 3 -19.04 -15.38 -6.99
N CYS A 4 -18.78 -16.62 -6.60
CA CYS A 4 -17.93 -17.51 -7.38
C CYS A 4 -18.66 -17.89 -8.66
N ASN A 5 -18.02 -17.84 -9.83
CA ASN A 5 -18.67 -18.22 -11.08
C ASN A 5 -19.03 -19.72 -11.14
N ASP A 6 -18.26 -20.56 -10.43
CA ASP A 6 -18.50 -22.01 -10.45
C ASP A 6 -19.55 -22.46 -9.44
N CYS A 7 -19.59 -21.86 -8.25
CA CYS A 7 -20.47 -22.32 -7.17
C CYS A 7 -21.47 -21.27 -6.67
N SER A 8 -21.50 -20.08 -7.25
CA SER A 8 -22.42 -18.97 -6.95
C SER A 8 -22.45 -18.49 -5.48
N ARG A 9 -21.53 -18.97 -4.63
CA ARG A 9 -21.44 -18.60 -3.21
C ARG A 9 -20.69 -17.28 -3.02
N PRO A 10 -21.00 -16.51 -1.95
CA PRO A 10 -20.51 -15.14 -1.77
C PRO A 10 -19.05 -15.14 -1.35
N VAL A 11 -18.13 -14.77 -2.22
CA VAL A 11 -16.67 -14.83 -2.05
C VAL A 11 -16.07 -13.46 -1.81
N ALA A 12 -15.03 -13.41 -0.97
CA ALA A 12 -14.19 -12.23 -0.85
C ALA A 12 -13.47 -11.96 -2.19
N ALA A 13 -13.30 -10.67 -2.51
CA ALA A 13 -12.62 -10.18 -3.70
C ALA A 13 -11.21 -10.73 -3.89
N ARG A 14 -10.56 -11.07 -2.77
CA ARG A 14 -9.13 -11.33 -2.69
C ARG A 14 -8.74 -12.80 -2.61
N TRP A 15 -9.70 -13.72 -2.71
CA TRP A 15 -9.39 -15.14 -2.59
C TRP A 15 -8.92 -15.73 -3.94
N PRO A 16 -7.67 -16.23 -4.03
CA PRO A 16 -7.14 -16.85 -5.25
C PRO A 16 -7.92 -18.12 -5.62
N ARG A 17 -8.54 -18.75 -4.62
CA ARG A 17 -9.45 -19.89 -4.76
C ARG A 17 -10.74 -19.63 -4.01
N CYS A 18 -11.86 -19.98 -4.61
CA CYS A 18 -13.13 -19.98 -3.88
C CYS A 18 -13.02 -20.93 -2.66
N ARG A 19 -13.27 -20.49 -1.42
CA ARG A 19 -13.17 -21.40 -0.24
C ARG A 19 -14.25 -22.47 -0.22
N TRP A 20 -15.31 -22.31 -1.01
CA TRP A 20 -16.37 -23.31 -1.12
C TRP A 20 -16.05 -24.41 -2.12
N CYS A 21 -15.68 -24.07 -3.36
CA CYS A 21 -15.43 -25.06 -4.41
C CYS A 21 -13.95 -25.27 -4.76
N ARG A 22 -13.04 -24.53 -4.12
CA ARG A 22 -11.59 -24.49 -4.41
C ARG A 22 -11.20 -24.13 -5.84
N ALA A 23 -12.15 -23.80 -6.71
CA ALA A 23 -11.86 -23.37 -8.06
C ALA A 23 -10.98 -22.12 -8.07
N VAL A 24 -9.97 -22.16 -8.94
CA VAL A 24 -8.95 -21.13 -9.09
C VAL A 24 -9.55 -19.98 -9.89
N ARG A 25 -9.64 -18.79 -9.29
CA ARG A 25 -10.08 -17.58 -10.00
C ARG A 25 -8.86 -16.89 -10.60
N HIS A 26 -8.19 -17.54 -11.54
CA HIS A 26 -7.24 -16.87 -12.43
C HIS A 26 -7.99 -16.44 -13.69
N ARG A 27 -8.69 -15.30 -13.61
CA ARG A 27 -8.54 -14.36 -14.70
C ARG A 27 -7.80 -13.17 -14.13
N PRO A 28 -6.68 -12.73 -14.74
CA PRO A 28 -6.05 -11.49 -14.36
C PRO A 28 -7.12 -10.40 -14.51
N TYR A 29 -7.58 -9.87 -13.38
CA TYR A 29 -8.35 -8.64 -13.43
C TYR A 29 -7.39 -7.55 -13.94
N GLY A 30 -7.85 -6.66 -14.81
CA GLY A 30 -7.01 -5.58 -15.33
C GLY A 30 -6.37 -4.77 -14.21
N THR A 31 -5.28 -4.05 -14.51
CA THR A 31 -4.48 -3.29 -13.53
C THR A 31 -5.30 -2.37 -12.64
N GLU A 32 -6.41 -1.83 -13.12
CA GLU A 32 -7.33 -0.99 -12.34
C GLU A 32 -7.87 -1.73 -11.09
N VAL A 33 -8.22 -3.01 -11.23
CA VAL A 33 -8.73 -3.81 -10.11
C VAL A 33 -7.61 -4.13 -9.13
N ALA A 34 -6.41 -4.43 -9.63
CA ALA A 34 -5.23 -4.65 -8.78
C ALA A 34 -4.86 -3.40 -7.96
N ILE A 35 -4.93 -2.22 -8.58
CA ILE A 35 -4.71 -0.93 -7.91
C ILE A 35 -5.76 -0.71 -6.81
N LEU A 36 -7.04 -0.97 -7.08
CA LEU A 36 -8.11 -0.83 -6.08
C LEU A 36 -7.92 -1.81 -4.91
N ASP A 37 -7.57 -3.05 -5.18
CA ASP A 37 -7.34 -4.08 -4.15
C ASP A 37 -6.10 -3.74 -3.29
N ALA A 38 -5.04 -3.18 -3.91
CA ALA A 38 -3.85 -2.68 -3.22
C ALA A 38 -4.13 -1.43 -2.37
N TRP A 39 -5.00 -0.54 -2.85
CA TRP A 39 -5.46 0.62 -2.06
C TRP A 39 -6.25 0.20 -0.83
N LEU A 40 -7.15 -0.78 -0.95
CA LEU A 40 -7.88 -1.35 0.19
C LEU A 40 -6.92 -1.97 1.21
N ASP A 41 -5.86 -2.64 0.75
CA ASP A 41 -4.81 -3.17 1.62
C ASP A 41 -4.03 -2.10 2.35
N THR A 42 -3.65 -1.06 1.62
CA THR A 42 -2.92 0.07 2.16
C THR A 42 -3.75 0.75 3.25
N LEU A 43 -5.04 1.04 2.99
CA LEU A 43 -5.93 1.63 3.98
C LEU A 43 -6.10 0.75 5.21
N ARG A 44 -6.37 -0.56 5.02
CA ARG A 44 -6.50 -1.52 6.12
C ARG A 44 -5.25 -1.53 7.01
N ASN A 45 -4.08 -1.72 6.41
CA ASN A 45 -2.83 -1.83 7.15
C ASN A 45 -2.49 -0.51 7.83
N PHE A 46 -2.74 0.62 7.16
CA PHE A 46 -2.48 1.94 7.70
C PHE A 46 -3.34 2.24 8.94
N GLY A 47 -4.66 2.10 8.84
CA GLY A 47 -5.55 2.35 9.98
C GLY A 47 -5.35 1.37 11.14
N ALA A 48 -5.05 0.10 10.84
CA ALA A 48 -4.69 -0.87 11.88
C ALA A 48 -3.36 -0.50 12.56
N SER A 49 -2.34 -0.09 11.80
CA SER A 49 -1.05 0.33 12.37
C SER A 49 -1.18 1.57 13.24
N LEU A 50 -2.03 2.53 12.85
CA LEU A 50 -2.27 3.75 13.62
C LEU A 50 -3.08 3.50 14.91
N SER A 51 -3.87 2.42 14.96
CA SER A 51 -4.65 2.09 16.15
C SER A 51 -3.78 1.72 17.36
N LEU A 52 -2.59 1.15 17.14
CA LEU A 52 -1.65 0.75 18.19
C LEU A 52 -1.08 1.95 18.97
N PRO A 53 -0.48 2.98 18.34
CA PRO A 53 -0.02 4.14 19.08
C PRO A 53 -1.17 4.91 19.75
N LEU A 54 -2.36 4.94 19.15
CA LEU A 54 -3.55 5.54 19.80
C LEU A 54 -3.96 4.76 21.07
N ALA A 55 -3.92 3.44 21.02
CA ALA A 55 -4.16 2.61 22.20
C ALA A 55 -3.08 2.80 23.27
N GLY A 56 -1.80 2.90 22.87
CA GLY A 56 -0.70 3.23 23.79
C GLY A 56 -0.87 4.61 24.44
N ALA A 57 -1.28 5.62 23.67
CA ALA A 57 -1.59 6.95 24.19
C ALA A 57 -2.78 6.92 25.16
N ALA A 58 -3.81 6.12 24.89
CA ALA A 58 -4.93 5.93 25.80
C ALA A 58 -4.49 5.32 27.14
N VAL A 59 -3.59 4.33 27.11
CA VAL A 59 -2.98 3.78 28.34
C VAL A 59 -2.16 4.85 29.07
N GLY A 60 -1.38 5.66 28.36
CA GLY A 60 -0.64 6.77 28.94
C GLY A 60 -1.54 7.78 29.67
N LEU A 61 -2.67 8.17 29.05
CA LEU A 61 -3.67 9.04 29.68
C LEU A 61 -4.33 8.39 30.90
N TYR A 62 -4.55 7.07 30.87
CA TYR A 62 -5.11 6.34 32.00
C TYR A 62 -4.15 6.35 33.20
N LEU A 63 -2.84 6.19 32.94
CA LEU A 63 -1.79 6.23 33.96
C LEU A 63 -1.54 7.64 34.50
N ASP A 64 -1.92 8.68 33.75
CA ASP A 64 -1.84 10.10 34.14
C ASP A 64 -3.13 10.61 34.82
N ASP A 65 -3.94 9.71 35.38
CA ASP A 65 -5.21 10.01 36.05
C ASP A 65 -6.23 10.77 35.17
N GLN A 66 -6.21 10.56 33.85
CA GLN A 66 -7.18 11.11 32.89
C GLN A 66 -8.11 10.02 32.32
N PRO A 67 -8.96 9.36 33.13
CA PRO A 67 -9.67 8.14 32.74
C PRO A 67 -10.72 8.37 31.65
N LEU A 68 -11.38 9.53 31.61
CA LEU A 68 -12.37 9.83 30.58
C LEU A 68 -11.70 9.99 29.20
N SER A 69 -10.64 10.78 29.13
CA SER A 69 -9.85 10.98 27.90
C SER A 69 -9.26 9.66 27.41
N ALA A 70 -8.73 8.85 28.34
CA ALA A 70 -8.24 7.51 28.05
C ALA A 70 -9.33 6.60 27.48
N ALA A 71 -10.51 6.56 28.09
CA ALA A 71 -11.62 5.73 27.62
C ALA A 71 -12.11 6.13 26.22
N LEU A 72 -12.24 7.44 25.96
CA LEU A 72 -12.65 7.95 24.65
C LEU A 72 -11.61 7.64 23.57
N LEU A 73 -10.31 7.87 23.85
CA LEU A 73 -9.24 7.59 22.90
C LEU A 73 -9.07 6.08 22.67
N GLY A 74 -9.21 5.27 23.72
CA GLY A 74 -9.18 3.81 23.62
C GLY A 74 -10.34 3.27 22.78
N LEU A 75 -11.57 3.77 23.00
CA LEU A 75 -12.72 3.43 22.17
C LEU A 75 -12.50 3.82 20.71
N TYR A 76 -11.98 5.03 20.46
CA TYR A 76 -11.63 5.49 19.11
C TYR A 76 -10.62 4.55 18.45
N ALA A 77 -9.53 4.18 19.16
CA ALA A 77 -8.52 3.26 18.67
C ALA A 77 -9.09 1.88 18.30
N VAL A 78 -9.95 1.31 19.15
CA VAL A 78 -10.60 0.01 18.91
C VAL A 78 -11.53 0.08 17.71
N LEU A 79 -12.38 1.10 17.62
CA LEU A 79 -13.27 1.28 16.46
C LEU A 79 -12.48 1.47 15.17
N MET A 80 -11.35 2.16 15.25
CA MET A 80 -10.44 2.36 14.12
C MET A 80 -9.82 1.04 13.67
N LEU A 81 -9.29 0.25 14.59
CA LEU A 81 -8.73 -1.07 14.30
C LEU A 81 -9.77 -1.99 13.66
N VAL A 82 -10.93 -2.14 14.30
CA VAL A 82 -11.98 -3.07 13.86
C VAL A 82 -12.52 -2.66 12.49
N SER A 83 -12.83 -1.38 12.29
CA SER A 83 -13.32 -0.90 10.98
C SER A 83 -12.31 -1.14 9.86
N HIS A 84 -11.01 -0.92 10.11
CA HIS A 84 -9.98 -1.11 9.10
C HIS A 84 -9.69 -2.57 8.83
N LEU A 85 -9.67 -3.43 9.85
CA LEU A 85 -9.59 -4.87 9.64
C LEU A 85 -10.76 -5.34 8.79
N LEU A 86 -11.97 -4.86 9.05
CA LEU A 86 -13.18 -5.30 8.36
C LEU A 86 -13.41 -4.70 6.95
N LEU A 87 -12.63 -3.68 6.55
CA LEU A 87 -12.71 -3.00 5.23
C LEU A 87 -12.85 -3.95 4.02
N PRO A 88 -12.08 -5.06 3.90
CA PRO A 88 -12.15 -5.92 2.71
C PRO A 88 -13.47 -6.71 2.59
N TRP A 89 -14.26 -6.77 3.67
CA TRP A 89 -15.41 -7.66 3.77
C TRP A 89 -16.75 -6.93 3.76
N PHE A 90 -16.81 -5.72 4.31
CA PHE A 90 -18.09 -5.03 4.51
C PHE A 90 -18.03 -3.56 4.06
N ALA A 91 -18.98 -3.16 3.22
CA ALA A 91 -19.18 -1.76 2.84
C ALA A 91 -19.51 -0.88 4.06
N LEU A 92 -20.17 -1.43 5.09
CA LEU A 92 -20.41 -0.70 6.34
C LEU A 92 -19.10 -0.27 7.00
N SER A 93 -18.08 -1.14 7.00
CA SER A 93 -16.77 -0.84 7.60
C SER A 93 -16.06 0.31 6.91
N TRP A 94 -16.28 0.50 5.60
CA TRP A 94 -15.82 1.69 4.87
C TRP A 94 -16.45 2.98 5.43
N HIS A 95 -17.77 3.00 5.62
CA HIS A 95 -18.47 4.17 6.14
C HIS A 95 -18.05 4.50 7.57
N VAL A 96 -17.89 3.47 8.41
CA VAL A 96 -17.39 3.63 9.78
C VAL A 96 -15.97 4.21 9.78
N ALA A 97 -15.05 3.63 8.99
CA ALA A 97 -13.67 4.12 8.87
C ALA A 97 -13.63 5.58 8.38
N GLN A 98 -14.42 5.90 7.35
CA GLN A 98 -14.52 7.26 6.82
C GLN A 98 -15.05 8.26 7.88
N GLY A 99 -16.05 7.84 8.65
CA GLY A 99 -16.59 8.65 9.75
C GLY A 99 -15.57 8.88 10.86
N LEU A 100 -14.79 7.86 11.23
CA LEU A 100 -13.73 7.97 12.24
C LEU A 100 -12.59 8.88 11.79
N TRP A 101 -12.21 8.84 10.51
CA TRP A 101 -11.24 9.77 9.95
C TRP A 101 -11.78 11.21 9.93
N GLY A 102 -13.04 11.41 9.57
CA GLY A 102 -13.71 12.72 9.65
C GLY A 102 -13.80 13.25 11.09
N LEU A 103 -14.09 12.38 12.06
CA LEU A 103 -14.06 12.73 13.48
C LEU A 103 -12.65 13.14 13.92
N GLY A 104 -11.61 12.45 13.43
CA GLY A 104 -10.21 12.83 13.65
C GLY A 104 -9.86 14.23 13.12
N VAL A 105 -10.45 14.64 11.99
CA VAL A 105 -10.32 16.01 11.48
C VAL A 105 -10.96 17.01 12.46
N LEU A 106 -12.19 16.72 12.92
CA LEU A 106 -12.90 17.59 13.86
C LEU A 106 -12.18 17.72 15.20
N THR A 107 -11.65 16.63 15.74
CA THR A 107 -10.87 16.68 16.99
C THR A 107 -9.56 17.43 16.81
N SER A 108 -8.95 17.38 15.63
CA SER A 108 -7.75 18.16 15.31
C SER A 108 -8.00 19.67 15.38
N LEU A 109 -9.21 20.14 15.06
CA LEU A 109 -9.59 21.56 15.21
C LEU A 109 -9.69 21.99 16.68
N GLY A 110 -9.84 21.05 17.62
CA GLY A 110 -9.79 21.34 19.05
C GLY A 110 -8.41 21.82 19.52
N PHE A 111 -7.35 21.56 18.74
CA PHE A 111 -5.98 22.00 19.03
C PHE A 111 -5.66 23.40 18.48
N ILE A 112 -6.65 24.15 17.96
CA ILE A 112 -6.47 25.54 17.50
C ILE A 112 -5.78 26.42 18.56
N THR A 113 -5.97 26.12 19.84
CA THR A 113 -5.31 26.83 20.95
C THR A 113 -3.79 26.64 21.01
N MET A 114 -3.23 25.61 20.36
CA MET A 114 -1.79 25.35 20.27
C MET A 114 -1.09 26.12 19.15
N GLY A 115 -1.83 26.82 18.28
CA GLY A 115 -1.28 27.51 17.13
C GLY A 115 -1.67 26.88 15.79
N LEU A 116 -1.62 27.68 14.72
CA LEU A 116 -2.06 27.26 13.38
C LEU A 116 -1.14 26.21 12.76
N ALA A 117 0.17 26.29 13.01
CA ALA A 117 1.14 25.36 12.44
C ALA A 117 0.98 23.96 13.04
N GLU A 118 0.84 23.88 14.36
CA GLU A 118 0.63 22.68 15.14
C GLU A 118 -0.69 22.03 14.74
N THR A 119 -1.76 22.81 14.70
CA THR A 119 -3.08 22.36 14.23
C THR A 119 -3.01 21.80 12.82
N ALA A 120 -2.28 22.46 11.91
CA ALA A 120 -2.11 21.99 10.53
C ALA A 120 -1.37 20.65 10.48
N VAL A 121 -0.33 20.45 11.30
CA VAL A 121 0.39 19.17 11.38
C VAL A 121 -0.51 18.04 11.87
N PHE A 122 -1.28 18.26 12.94
CA PHE A 122 -2.19 17.24 13.48
C PHE A 122 -3.37 16.95 12.54
N ALA A 123 -3.90 17.96 11.86
CA ALA A 123 -5.00 17.81 10.92
C ALA A 123 -4.57 17.24 9.55
N ALA A 124 -3.31 17.41 9.14
CA ALA A 124 -2.85 17.03 7.80
C ALA A 124 -3.12 15.57 7.49
N LEU A 125 -2.73 14.66 8.40
CA LEU A 125 -2.91 13.23 8.19
C LEU A 125 -4.40 12.82 8.07
N PRO A 126 -5.28 13.13 9.04
CA PRO A 126 -6.69 12.75 8.95
C PRO A 126 -7.40 13.42 7.76
N VAL A 127 -7.03 14.64 7.38
CA VAL A 127 -7.54 15.30 6.17
C VAL A 127 -7.11 14.55 4.92
N MET A 128 -5.81 14.26 4.76
CA MET A 128 -5.29 13.54 3.60
C MET A 128 -5.97 12.17 3.42
N VAL A 129 -6.11 11.40 4.50
CA VAL A 129 -6.76 10.09 4.44
C VAL A 129 -8.25 10.23 4.16
N SER A 130 -8.95 11.19 4.78
CA SER A 130 -10.37 11.45 4.50
C SER A 130 -10.61 11.81 3.03
N VAL A 131 -9.76 12.67 2.46
CA VAL A 131 -9.80 13.07 1.05
C VAL A 131 -9.50 11.89 0.14
N ALA A 132 -8.49 11.07 0.47
CA ALA A 132 -8.19 9.85 -0.27
C ALA A 132 -9.39 8.89 -0.26
N MET A 133 -9.98 8.64 0.90
CA MET A 133 -11.20 7.82 1.00
C MET A 133 -12.32 8.43 0.14
N LEU A 134 -12.60 9.72 0.23
CA LEU A 134 -13.63 10.37 -0.60
C LEU A 134 -13.38 10.17 -2.10
N LYS A 135 -12.14 10.38 -2.57
CA LYS A 135 -11.74 10.19 -3.97
C LYS A 135 -11.99 8.77 -4.46
N TRP A 136 -11.68 7.76 -3.65
CA TRP A 136 -11.78 6.34 -4.02
C TRP A 136 -13.09 5.68 -3.60
N ARG A 137 -14.02 6.42 -2.98
CA ARG A 137 -15.28 5.89 -2.42
C ARG A 137 -16.11 5.13 -3.45
N ALA A 138 -16.44 5.75 -4.57
CA ALA A 138 -17.30 5.15 -5.59
C ALA A 138 -16.74 3.84 -6.18
N PRO A 139 -15.49 3.80 -6.70
CA PRO A 139 -14.96 2.57 -7.29
C PRO A 139 -14.76 1.45 -6.25
N LEU A 140 -14.39 1.79 -5.01
CA LEU A 140 -14.21 0.79 -3.95
C LEU A 140 -15.53 0.24 -3.42
N LEU A 141 -16.56 1.07 -3.23
CA LEU A 141 -17.88 0.58 -2.83
C LEU A 141 -18.51 -0.27 -3.92
N ALA A 142 -18.35 0.11 -5.20
CA ALA A 142 -18.74 -0.71 -6.34
C ALA A 142 -18.04 -2.09 -6.30
N ARG A 143 -16.72 -2.09 -6.12
CA ARG A 143 -15.91 -3.31 -5.97
C ARG A 143 -16.37 -4.19 -4.80
N LEU A 144 -16.66 -3.62 -3.63
CA LEU A 144 -17.18 -4.34 -2.45
C LEU A 144 -18.61 -4.86 -2.65
N ALA A 145 -19.45 -4.09 -3.35
CA ALA A 145 -20.78 -4.52 -3.78
C ALA A 145 -20.69 -5.70 -4.76
N GLY A 146 -19.56 -5.84 -5.45
CA GLY A 146 -19.25 -6.95 -6.33
C GLY A 146 -19.46 -6.63 -7.80
N SER A 147 -19.62 -5.35 -8.17
CA SER A 147 -19.47 -4.95 -9.56
C SER A 147 -17.99 -5.05 -9.92
N THR A 148 -17.67 -5.99 -10.80
CA THR A 148 -16.35 -6.06 -11.45
C THR A 148 -16.42 -5.29 -12.76
N PRO A 149 -15.42 -4.46 -13.10
CA PRO A 149 -15.26 -3.97 -14.46
C PRO A 149 -15.31 -5.14 -15.44
N GLU A 150 -15.91 -4.91 -16.61
CA GLU A 150 -15.95 -5.89 -17.67
C GLU A 150 -14.51 -6.34 -18.00
N PRO A 151 -14.22 -7.65 -18.08
CA PRO A 151 -12.87 -8.11 -18.37
C PRO A 151 -12.43 -7.55 -19.71
N LYS A 152 -11.42 -6.67 -19.69
CA LYS A 152 -10.78 -6.16 -20.90
C LYS A 152 -10.21 -7.37 -21.66
N GLN A 153 -10.80 -7.72 -22.80
CA GLN A 153 -10.32 -8.82 -23.63
C GLN A 153 -8.87 -8.51 -24.02
N ALA A 154 -7.96 -9.44 -23.71
CA ALA A 154 -6.57 -9.31 -24.14
C ALA A 154 -6.52 -9.18 -25.67
N PRO A 155 -5.70 -8.26 -26.22
CA PRO A 155 -5.62 -8.09 -27.67
C PRO A 155 -5.16 -9.39 -28.34
N ARG A 156 -5.85 -9.76 -29.42
CA ARG A 156 -5.70 -11.04 -30.16
C ARG A 156 -4.41 -11.17 -31.00
N ARG A 157 -3.34 -10.44 -30.72
CA ARG A 157 -2.09 -10.56 -31.50
C ARG A 157 -0.95 -11.05 -30.61
N PRO A 158 -0.51 -12.31 -30.77
CA PRO A 158 0.71 -12.76 -30.12
C PRO A 158 1.88 -12.10 -30.85
N SER A 159 2.62 -11.23 -30.17
CA SER A 159 4.06 -11.22 -30.40
C SER A 159 4.60 -12.59 -29.93
N ARG A 160 5.72 -13.06 -30.46
CA ARG A 160 6.35 -14.33 -30.03
C ARG A 160 6.56 -14.41 -28.50
N TRP A 161 6.59 -13.25 -27.82
CA TRP A 161 6.84 -13.09 -26.38
C TRP A 161 5.65 -12.45 -25.62
N GLY A 162 4.50 -12.25 -26.27
CA GLY A 162 3.36 -11.50 -25.73
C GLY A 162 3.46 -9.97 -25.79
N GLY A 163 2.33 -9.27 -25.74
CA GLY A 163 2.28 -7.82 -25.56
C GLY A 163 2.37 -7.42 -24.08
N CYS A 164 2.24 -6.13 -23.78
CA CYS A 164 2.24 -5.62 -22.42
C CYS A 164 1.16 -6.32 -21.58
N GLU A 165 1.50 -6.75 -20.36
CA GLU A 165 0.56 -7.44 -19.45
C GLU A 165 -0.69 -6.61 -19.12
N VAL A 166 -0.60 -5.29 -19.27
CA VAL A 166 -1.65 -4.33 -18.91
C VAL A 166 -2.53 -3.94 -20.11
N CYS A 167 -1.92 -3.45 -21.18
CA CYS A 167 -2.63 -2.93 -22.35
C CYS A 167 -2.52 -3.84 -23.59
N GLY A 168 -1.60 -4.80 -23.57
CA GLY A 168 -1.31 -5.73 -24.67
C GLY A 168 -0.62 -5.10 -25.88
N GLU A 169 -0.01 -3.93 -25.71
CA GLU A 169 0.82 -3.29 -26.72
C GLU A 169 2.05 -4.14 -27.06
N SER A 170 2.44 -4.20 -28.34
CA SER A 170 3.47 -5.13 -28.82
C SER A 170 4.91 -4.71 -28.50
N ASN A 171 5.14 -3.49 -28.00
CA ASN A 171 6.44 -2.92 -27.65
C ASN A 171 6.83 -3.17 -26.17
N ALA A 172 6.30 -4.23 -25.56
CA ALA A 172 6.57 -4.55 -24.17
C ALA A 172 7.99 -5.06 -23.97
N ARG A 173 8.58 -4.67 -22.85
CA ARG A 173 9.91 -5.08 -22.38
C ARG A 173 9.75 -5.74 -21.03
N VAL A 174 10.67 -6.64 -20.68
CA VAL A 174 10.72 -7.19 -19.32
C VAL A 174 11.46 -6.19 -18.45
N VAL A 175 10.75 -5.59 -17.51
CA VAL A 175 11.30 -4.53 -16.64
C VAL A 175 10.90 -4.74 -15.18
N ALA A 176 11.80 -4.39 -14.27
CA ALA A 176 11.55 -4.40 -12.83
C ALA A 176 11.90 -3.05 -12.19
N PRO A 177 11.07 -2.53 -11.27
CA PRO A 177 11.38 -1.30 -10.56
C PRO A 177 12.55 -1.51 -9.58
N VAL A 178 13.44 -0.54 -9.47
CA VAL A 178 14.62 -0.59 -8.61
C VAL A 178 14.33 0.13 -7.29
N TRP A 179 14.54 -0.55 -6.18
CA TRP A 179 14.37 0.01 -4.85
C TRP A 179 15.73 0.33 -4.26
N CYS A 180 15.87 1.50 -3.65
CA CYS A 180 17.06 1.91 -2.94
C CYS A 180 16.65 2.48 -1.58
N VAL A 181 17.12 1.87 -0.50
CA VAL A 181 16.89 2.35 0.85
C VAL A 181 18.23 2.45 1.54
N SER A 182 18.46 3.55 2.26
CA SER A 182 19.68 3.73 3.02
C SER A 182 19.39 4.14 4.44
N MET A 183 20.27 3.73 5.35
CA MET A 183 20.27 4.14 6.75
C MET A 183 21.72 4.23 7.22
N LEU A 184 22.19 5.45 7.49
CA LEU A 184 23.53 5.78 7.98
C LEU A 184 24.65 5.21 7.09
N VAL A 185 25.16 4.01 7.40
CA VAL A 185 26.28 3.38 6.67
C VAL A 185 25.84 2.21 5.80
N VAL A 186 24.57 1.79 5.89
CA VAL A 186 24.03 0.67 5.12
C VAL A 186 23.12 1.20 4.02
N THR A 187 23.44 0.85 2.78
CA THR A 187 22.57 1.08 1.62
C THR A 187 22.22 -0.26 1.01
N THR A 188 20.92 -0.53 0.90
CA THR A 188 20.40 -1.72 0.24
C THR A 188 19.70 -1.32 -1.05
N ARG A 189 20.10 -1.97 -2.13
CA ARG A 189 19.52 -1.82 -3.47
C ARG A 189 19.04 -3.18 -3.94
N TRP A 190 17.82 -3.26 -4.42
CA TRP A 190 17.28 -4.49 -4.98
C TRP A 190 16.32 -4.21 -6.13
N THR A 191 16.13 -5.22 -6.98
CA THR A 191 15.15 -5.19 -8.06
C THR A 191 13.82 -5.74 -7.54
N GLY A 192 12.72 -5.10 -7.93
CA GLY A 192 11.39 -5.63 -7.74
C GLY A 192 11.12 -6.82 -8.66
N GLU A 193 9.85 -7.21 -8.72
CA GLU A 193 9.39 -8.25 -9.62
C GLU A 193 9.44 -7.77 -11.08
N PHE A 194 9.93 -8.63 -11.96
CA PHE A 194 9.96 -8.37 -13.40
C PHE A 194 8.57 -8.54 -14.00
N HIS A 195 8.21 -7.65 -14.92
CA HIS A 195 6.94 -7.70 -15.65
C HIS A 195 7.16 -7.33 -17.11
N ARG A 196 6.36 -7.89 -18.02
CA ARG A 196 6.33 -7.46 -19.42
C ARG A 196 5.47 -6.22 -19.58
N LEU A 197 6.08 -5.04 -19.58
CA LEU A 197 5.38 -3.75 -19.62
C LEU A 197 5.81 -2.90 -20.81
N CYS A 198 4.89 -2.13 -21.39
CA CYS A 198 5.27 -1.02 -22.27
C CYS A 198 5.81 0.13 -21.43
N GLY A 199 6.56 1.05 -22.04
CA GLY A 199 7.27 2.12 -21.31
C GLY A 199 6.38 2.96 -20.39
N HIS A 200 5.13 3.22 -20.80
CA HIS A 200 4.17 3.95 -19.96
C HIS A 200 3.81 3.19 -18.67
N HIS A 201 3.47 1.90 -18.80
CA HIS A 201 3.11 1.07 -17.64
C HIS A 201 4.33 0.73 -16.77
N ALA A 202 5.52 0.63 -17.37
CA ALA A 202 6.78 0.48 -16.66
C ALA A 202 7.01 1.67 -15.70
N LEU A 203 6.87 2.90 -16.21
CA LEU A 203 7.05 4.11 -15.42
C LEU A 203 6.01 4.22 -14.29
N LEU A 204 4.73 3.92 -14.59
CA LEU A 204 3.68 3.87 -13.56
C LEU A 204 3.97 2.82 -12.48
N ARG A 205 4.51 1.65 -12.86
CA ARG A 205 4.89 0.58 -11.94
C ARG A 205 6.10 0.95 -11.08
N ALA A 206 7.01 1.76 -11.62
CA ALA A 206 8.21 2.21 -10.92
C ALA A 206 7.97 3.36 -9.94
N LEU A 207 6.86 4.11 -10.06
CA LEU A 207 6.54 5.24 -9.17
C LEU A 207 6.68 4.95 -7.67
N PRO A 208 6.15 3.84 -7.10
CA PRO A 208 6.30 3.56 -5.67
C PRO A 208 7.77 3.37 -5.27
N ALA A 209 8.56 2.70 -6.11
CA ALA A 209 9.98 2.49 -5.87
C ALA A 209 10.78 3.79 -6.01
N THR A 210 10.41 4.65 -6.96
CA THR A 210 10.95 6.01 -7.10
C THR A 210 10.67 6.84 -5.87
N LEU A 211 9.40 6.88 -5.40
CA LEU A 211 9.02 7.65 -4.22
C LEU A 211 9.72 7.13 -2.97
N CYS A 212 9.76 5.81 -2.78
CA CYS A 212 10.48 5.20 -1.68
C CYS A 212 11.96 5.58 -1.73
N SER A 213 12.63 5.37 -2.86
CA SER A 213 14.05 5.70 -3.01
C SER A 213 14.33 7.19 -2.83
N ALA A 214 13.46 8.06 -3.31
CA ALA A 214 13.58 9.51 -3.17
C ALA A 214 13.38 9.98 -1.72
N LEU A 215 12.65 9.25 -0.89
CA LEU A 215 12.40 9.64 0.51
C LEU A 215 13.38 8.99 1.48
N VAL A 216 13.72 7.72 1.27
CA VAL A 216 14.54 6.93 2.21
C VAL A 216 15.90 6.50 1.67
N GLY A 217 16.22 6.74 0.40
CA GLY A 217 17.51 6.38 -0.17
C GLY A 217 18.68 7.29 0.24
N TRP A 218 18.39 8.56 0.60
CA TRP A 218 19.44 9.57 0.83
C TRP A 218 20.15 9.48 2.18
N TRP A 219 19.60 8.74 3.14
CA TRP A 219 20.11 8.72 4.51
C TRP A 219 21.40 7.90 4.70
N GLY A 220 22.02 7.43 3.61
CA GLY A 220 23.27 6.66 3.61
C GLY A 220 24.48 7.50 3.19
N ILE A 221 25.49 7.62 4.05
CA ILE A 221 26.76 8.28 3.76
C ILE A 221 27.89 7.22 3.71
N PRO A 222 28.68 7.12 2.62
CA PRO A 222 28.60 7.86 1.36
C PRO A 222 27.67 7.21 0.31
N TRP A 223 27.34 5.92 0.46
CA TRP A 223 26.79 5.09 -0.61
C TRP A 223 25.37 5.49 -1.06
N GLY A 224 24.53 5.97 -0.13
CA GLY A 224 23.17 6.42 -0.43
C GLY A 224 23.14 7.57 -1.44
N MET A 225 24.12 8.49 -1.36
CA MET A 225 24.24 9.60 -2.31
C MET A 225 24.64 9.15 -3.73
N PHE A 226 25.28 7.99 -3.89
CA PHE A 226 25.61 7.43 -5.20
C PHE A 226 24.48 6.55 -5.76
N TRP A 227 23.93 5.65 -4.94
CA TRP A 227 22.97 4.65 -5.42
C TRP A 227 21.56 5.21 -5.60
N THR A 228 21.17 6.22 -4.81
CA THR A 228 19.83 6.80 -4.88
C THR A 228 19.60 7.53 -6.20
N PRO A 229 20.48 8.45 -6.67
CA PRO A 229 20.34 9.05 -7.99
C PRO A 229 20.28 8.02 -9.12
N LEU A 230 21.08 6.96 -9.03
CA LEU A 230 21.08 5.90 -10.04
C LEU A 230 19.76 5.12 -10.06
N ALA A 231 19.22 4.75 -8.89
CA ALA A 231 17.92 4.08 -8.79
C ALA A 231 16.77 4.98 -9.28
N LEU A 232 16.81 6.28 -8.96
CA LEU A 232 15.85 7.25 -9.46
C LEU A 232 15.92 7.39 -10.98
N TYR A 233 17.12 7.48 -11.54
CA TYR A 233 17.32 7.53 -12.99
C TYR A 233 16.74 6.29 -13.68
N GLN A 234 17.09 5.09 -13.21
CA GLN A 234 16.59 3.83 -13.77
C GLN A 234 15.06 3.75 -13.71
N ASN A 235 14.44 4.18 -12.61
CA ASN A 235 12.99 4.13 -12.51
C ASN A 235 12.26 5.20 -13.34
N VAL A 236 12.78 6.43 -13.39
CA VAL A 236 12.10 7.57 -14.02
C VAL A 236 12.36 7.62 -15.52
N VAL A 237 13.57 7.30 -15.96
CA VAL A 237 13.97 7.38 -17.37
C VAL A 237 13.76 6.04 -18.08
N GLU A 238 14.16 4.94 -17.44
CA GLU A 238 14.13 3.60 -18.07
C GLU A 238 12.85 2.82 -17.69
N GLY A 239 12.10 3.29 -16.70
CA GLY A 239 10.91 2.58 -16.19
C GLY A 239 11.25 1.36 -15.31
N GLY A 240 12.52 1.23 -14.92
CA GLY A 240 13.06 0.08 -14.22
C GLY A 240 14.32 -0.48 -14.90
N VAL A 241 14.86 -1.57 -14.38
CA VAL A 241 15.94 -2.32 -15.02
C VAL A 241 15.35 -3.34 -16.00
N GLU A 242 15.91 -3.39 -17.21
CA GLU A 242 15.49 -4.33 -18.26
C GLU A 242 16.21 -5.69 -18.11
N GLU A 243 15.50 -6.79 -18.39
CA GLU A 243 16.05 -8.15 -18.40
C GLU A 243 15.74 -8.86 -19.73
N ASP A 244 16.57 -9.85 -20.10
CA ASP A 244 16.34 -10.67 -21.29
C ASP A 244 15.03 -11.47 -21.16
N PRO A 245 14.12 -11.44 -22.17
CA PRO A 245 12.87 -12.20 -22.15
C PRO A 245 13.01 -13.71 -21.90
N ASN A 246 14.10 -14.33 -22.34
CA ASN A 246 14.36 -15.76 -22.10
C ASN A 246 14.67 -16.03 -20.63
N GLN A 247 15.39 -15.12 -19.98
CA GLN A 247 15.70 -15.23 -18.55
C GLN A 247 14.44 -15.01 -17.70
N TYR A 248 13.57 -14.09 -18.12
CA TYR A 248 12.27 -13.89 -17.50
C TYR A 248 11.43 -15.17 -17.49
N ASP A 249 11.26 -15.83 -18.63
CA ASP A 249 10.44 -17.04 -18.71
C ASP A 249 11.01 -18.18 -17.84
N ALA A 250 12.34 -18.28 -17.74
CA ALA A 250 13.01 -19.20 -16.83
C ALA A 250 12.76 -18.84 -15.35
N ARG A 251 12.79 -17.56 -14.98
CA ARG A 251 12.47 -17.10 -13.62
C ARG A 251 11.02 -17.36 -13.24
N VAL A 252 10.08 -16.99 -14.12
CA VAL A 252 8.63 -17.16 -13.88
C VAL A 252 8.27 -18.63 -13.70
N SER A 253 8.91 -19.53 -14.46
CA SER A 253 8.69 -20.97 -14.30
C SER A 253 9.33 -21.55 -13.04
N ALA A 254 10.41 -20.94 -12.54
CA ALA A 254 11.10 -21.37 -11.32
C ALA A 254 10.54 -20.75 -10.03
N ASP A 255 9.89 -19.58 -10.09
CA ASP A 255 9.38 -18.87 -8.93
C ASP A 255 7.87 -19.13 -8.71
N PRO A 256 7.48 -19.97 -7.72
CA PRO A 256 6.08 -20.25 -7.42
C PRO A 256 5.36 -19.04 -6.78
N LEU A 257 6.08 -17.96 -6.45
CA LEU A 257 5.54 -16.73 -5.89
C LEU A 257 5.43 -15.60 -6.94
N HIS A 258 5.78 -15.84 -8.21
CA HIS A 258 5.61 -14.85 -9.27
C HIS A 258 4.15 -14.39 -9.38
N GLY A 259 3.92 -13.09 -9.45
CA GLY A 259 2.60 -12.46 -9.49
C GLY A 259 1.79 -12.54 -8.19
N ARG A 260 2.35 -13.09 -7.10
CA ARG A 260 1.70 -13.13 -5.79
C ARG A 260 2.07 -11.89 -4.98
N TRP A 261 1.12 -11.34 -4.24
CA TRP A 261 1.37 -10.15 -3.43
C TRP A 261 2.43 -10.39 -2.33
N GLU A 262 2.67 -11.64 -1.94
CA GLU A 262 3.69 -12.00 -0.97
C GLU A 262 5.13 -11.74 -1.45
N SER A 263 5.37 -11.60 -2.77
CA SER A 263 6.66 -11.16 -3.31
C SER A 263 7.00 -9.71 -2.91
N TYR A 264 5.99 -8.88 -2.62
CA TYR A 264 6.15 -7.46 -2.25
C TYR A 264 6.23 -7.20 -0.74
N LEU A 265 6.01 -8.22 0.12
CA LEU A 265 6.05 -8.10 1.58
C LEU A 265 7.43 -7.69 2.13
N PRO A 266 8.55 -8.31 1.71
CA PRO A 266 9.87 -7.99 2.27
C PRO A 266 10.29 -6.52 2.05
N PRO A 267 10.13 -5.93 0.84
CA PRO A 267 10.43 -4.52 0.56
C PRO A 267 9.64 -3.54 1.45
N MET A 268 8.33 -3.75 1.59
CA MET A 268 7.46 -2.86 2.36
C MET A 268 7.70 -2.98 3.87
N ALA A 269 7.94 -4.20 4.36
CA ALA A 269 8.24 -4.44 5.77
C ALA A 269 9.57 -3.80 6.19
N MET A 270 10.60 -3.85 5.33
CA MET A 270 11.87 -3.17 5.58
C MET A 270 11.71 -1.65 5.58
N ALA A 271 11.00 -1.07 4.61
CA ALA A 271 10.77 0.37 4.55
C ALA A 271 9.94 0.89 5.75
N LEU A 272 8.89 0.15 6.16
CA LEU A 272 8.09 0.50 7.34
C LEU A 272 8.88 0.32 8.64
N GLY A 273 9.70 -0.73 8.76
CA GLY A 273 10.58 -0.92 9.92
C GLY A 273 11.60 0.21 10.06
N LEU A 274 12.21 0.64 8.96
CA LEU A 274 13.21 1.71 8.95
C LEU A 274 12.64 3.10 9.24
N LEU A 275 11.35 3.34 8.99
CA LEU A 275 10.68 4.60 9.36
C LEU A 275 10.03 4.54 10.76
N GLY A 276 9.47 3.39 11.13
CA GLY A 276 8.76 3.21 12.39
C GLY A 276 9.67 3.09 13.60
N ILE A 277 10.83 2.43 13.47
CA ILE A 277 11.76 2.21 14.59
C ILE A 277 12.40 3.54 15.06
N PRO A 278 12.95 4.41 14.18
CA PRO A 278 13.53 5.68 14.62
C PRO A 278 12.49 6.61 15.22
N PHE A 279 11.28 6.69 14.65
CA PHE A 279 10.20 7.53 15.20
C PHE A 279 9.73 7.01 16.57
N GLY A 280 9.57 5.70 16.72
CA GLY A 280 9.28 5.08 18.02
C GLY A 280 10.39 5.34 19.04
N LEU A 281 11.66 5.24 18.63
CA LEU A 281 12.80 5.54 19.51
C LEU A 281 12.81 7.01 19.92
N LEU A 282 12.53 7.94 19.00
CA LEU A 282 12.55 9.38 19.24
C LEU A 282 11.45 9.80 20.22
N VAL A 283 10.26 9.19 20.12
CA VAL A 283 9.16 9.37 21.08
C VAL A 283 9.49 8.78 22.46
N VAL A 284 10.15 7.63 22.50
CA VAL A 284 10.60 7.02 23.76
C VAL A 284 11.70 7.87 24.41
N MET A 285 12.68 8.35 23.63
CA MET A 285 13.75 9.20 24.12
C MET A 285 13.23 10.56 24.63
N SER A 286 12.29 11.19 23.91
CA SER A 286 11.68 12.45 24.37
C SER A 286 10.89 12.30 25.68
N LYS A 287 10.40 11.08 25.98
CA LYS A 287 9.71 10.75 27.24
C LYS A 287 10.68 10.44 28.38
N LEU A 288 11.91 10.04 28.07
CA LEU A 288 12.95 9.68 29.06
C LEU A 288 13.79 10.89 29.51
N GLY A 289 13.49 12.10 29.03
CA GLY A 289 14.15 13.33 29.49
C GLY A 289 15.56 13.54 28.93
N HIS A 290 15.87 12.95 27.77
CA HIS A 290 17.07 13.21 26.99
C HIS A 290 16.75 13.97 25.70
#